data_AF-A0A2M9Q4N3-F1
#
_entry.id   AF-A0A2M9Q4N3-F1
#
_cell.length_a   1.000
_cell.length_b   1.000
_cell.length_c   1.000
_cell.angle_alpha   90.00
_cell.angle_beta   90.00
_cell.angle_gamma   90.00
#
_symmetry.space_group_name_H-M   'P 1'
#
loop_
_entity.id
_entity.type
_entity.pdbx_description
1 polymer ?
#
loop_
_entity_poly.entity_id
_entity_poly.type
_entity_poly.pdbx_seq_one_letter_code
_entity_poly.pdbx_strand_id
1 'polypeptide(L)'
;MSIVYRKFVNFFNLSDPNYVNFVRKFEAKTKKEIAFYLFLGLLPGLFAYLFTYPLREPMMEWLGISAAYVQFFALAVMSIGWHLLVPFLMLRYKDRLSFKESLVYLGFARLDLKGLLIVFPILTILFTLISLPYMKYVFPPLFNWLNGFPAFHMGEWHIFNQGYYDFPLFLLLIGLVGNFIGEEIYFRGYLLRKVGRLRLDWLWIAIIFQFYHMWQIPMNWSFVPLAMFIPEEILVKLRKNIYGAILLHLFVNFVWGIITLYLVGV
;
A
#
# COMPACT_ATOMS: atom_id res chain seq x y z
N MET A 1 -25.57 22.22 -12.60
CA MET A 1 -24.88 21.66 -11.41
C MET A 1 -25.01 22.63 -10.23
N SER A 2 -25.67 22.22 -9.14
CA SER A 2 -26.06 23.12 -8.04
C SER A 2 -24.87 23.70 -7.27
N ILE A 3 -25.06 24.84 -6.62
CA ILE A 3 -24.03 25.49 -5.78
C ILE A 3 -23.63 24.57 -4.62
N VAL A 4 -24.61 23.88 -4.02
CA VAL A 4 -24.41 22.92 -2.92
C VAL A 4 -23.50 21.78 -3.35
N TYR A 5 -23.75 21.19 -4.53
CA TYR A 5 -22.91 20.12 -5.08
C TYR A 5 -21.46 20.58 -5.29
N ARG A 6 -21.25 21.78 -5.85
CA ARG A 6 -19.89 22.32 -6.04
C ARG A 6 -19.18 22.56 -4.71
N LYS A 7 -19.88 23.06 -3.68
CA LYS A 7 -19.32 23.22 -2.33
C LYS A 7 -18.91 21.87 -1.74
N PHE A 8 -19.72 20.83 -1.90
CA PHE A 8 -19.42 19.48 -1.43
C PHE A 8 -18.20 18.89 -2.16
N VAL A 9 -18.16 18.98 -3.49
CA VAL A 9 -17.00 18.52 -4.27
C VAL A 9 -15.73 19.25 -3.84
N ASN A 10 -15.76 20.58 -3.72
CA ASN A 10 -14.60 21.38 -3.32
C ASN A 10 -14.20 21.15 -1.85
N PHE A 11 -15.09 20.63 -1.02
CA PHE A 11 -14.77 20.28 0.35
C PHE A 11 -13.80 19.09 0.38
N PHE A 12 -14.16 18.01 -0.32
CA PHE A 12 -13.37 16.78 -0.41
C PHE A 12 -12.20 16.88 -1.39
N ASN A 13 -12.40 17.56 -2.52
CA ASN A 13 -11.43 17.67 -3.60
C ASN A 13 -10.67 19.00 -3.51
N LEU A 14 -9.39 18.94 -3.16
CA LEU A 14 -8.51 20.10 -3.22
C LEU A 14 -8.25 20.46 -4.69
N SER A 15 -8.56 21.69 -5.10
CA SER A 15 -8.27 22.18 -6.46
C SER A 15 -6.81 22.60 -6.56
N ASP A 16 -6.05 21.92 -7.42
CA ASP A 16 -4.67 22.28 -7.76
C ASP A 16 -4.35 21.93 -9.23
N PRO A 17 -4.76 22.79 -10.18
CA PRO A 17 -4.55 22.52 -11.60
C PRO A 17 -3.07 22.42 -11.99
N ASN A 18 -2.21 23.20 -11.32
CA ASN A 18 -0.76 23.22 -11.61
C ASN A 18 -0.12 21.88 -11.26
N TYR A 19 -0.41 21.37 -10.06
CA TYR A 19 0.03 20.05 -9.64
C TYR A 19 -0.52 18.94 -10.56
N VAL A 20 -1.81 18.98 -10.88
CA VAL A 20 -2.43 17.97 -11.75
C VAL A 20 -1.80 17.98 -13.14
N ASN A 21 -1.57 19.15 -13.72
CA ASN A 21 -0.89 19.29 -15.00
C ASN A 21 0.56 18.80 -14.94
N PHE A 22 1.27 19.08 -13.85
CA PHE A 22 2.62 18.58 -13.62
C PHE A 22 2.65 17.04 -13.59
N VAL A 23 1.80 16.40 -12.79
CA VAL A 23 1.74 14.93 -12.68
C VAL A 23 1.41 14.27 -14.03
N ARG A 24 0.42 14.80 -14.76
CA ARG A 24 -0.03 14.28 -16.07
C ARG A 24 1.06 14.26 -17.14
N LYS A 25 2.08 15.12 -17.03
CA LYS A 25 3.23 15.09 -17.96
C LYS A 25 3.99 13.78 -17.87
N PHE A 26 4.08 13.18 -16.68
CA PHE A 26 4.90 11.98 -16.43
C PHE A 26 4.10 10.68 -16.28
N GLU A 27 2.79 10.73 -16.49
CA GLU A 27 1.95 9.53 -16.65
C GLU A 27 2.40 8.68 -17.84
N ALA A 28 2.33 7.35 -17.69
CA ALA A 28 2.47 6.37 -18.76
C ALA A 28 1.51 6.71 -19.91
N LYS A 29 2.02 6.74 -21.15
CA LYS A 29 1.27 7.22 -22.31
C LYS A 29 0.52 6.12 -23.02
N THR A 30 1.07 4.91 -23.01
CA THR A 30 0.57 3.76 -23.77
C THR A 30 0.08 2.64 -22.85
N LYS A 31 -0.78 1.76 -23.39
CA LYS A 31 -1.24 0.55 -22.67
C LYS A 31 -0.07 -0.37 -22.26
N LYS A 32 0.96 -0.47 -23.10
CA LYS A 32 2.16 -1.26 -22.81
C LYS A 32 2.93 -0.72 -21.61
N GLU A 33 3.11 0.60 -21.53
CA GLU A 33 3.75 1.24 -20.38
C GLU A 33 2.92 1.07 -19.11
N ILE A 34 1.59 1.21 -19.19
CA ILE A 34 0.70 0.98 -18.05
C ILE A 34 0.85 -0.47 -17.56
N ALA A 35 0.76 -1.46 -18.45
CA ALA A 35 0.94 -2.87 -18.11
C ALA A 35 2.31 -3.14 -17.48
N PHE A 36 3.37 -2.53 -18.02
CA PHE A 36 4.71 -2.62 -17.46
C PHE A 36 4.77 -2.08 -16.03
N TYR A 37 4.21 -0.90 -15.75
CA TYR A 37 4.21 -0.34 -14.39
C TYR A 37 3.35 -1.16 -13.41
N LEU A 38 2.20 -1.67 -13.85
CA LEU A 38 1.37 -2.55 -13.02
C LEU A 38 2.12 -3.86 -12.69
N PHE A 39 2.81 -4.45 -13.67
CA PHE A 39 3.67 -5.62 -13.44
C PHE A 39 4.80 -5.32 -12.45
N LEU A 40 5.49 -4.18 -12.61
CA LEU A 40 6.49 -3.75 -11.64
C LEU A 40 5.92 -3.56 -10.24
N GLY A 41 4.63 -3.24 -10.10
CA GLY A 41 3.95 -3.15 -8.82
C GLY A 41 3.78 -4.49 -8.11
N LEU A 42 3.77 -5.60 -8.85
CA LEU A 42 3.61 -6.96 -8.29
C LEU A 42 4.96 -7.63 -8.00
N LEU A 43 6.01 -7.23 -8.72
CA LEU A 43 7.32 -7.89 -8.68
C LEU A 43 7.93 -8.01 -7.27
N PRO A 44 7.88 -7.00 -6.38
CA PRO A 44 8.50 -7.12 -5.06
C PRO A 44 7.74 -8.10 -4.18
N GLY A 45 6.43 -8.17 -4.36
CA GLY A 45 5.55 -9.17 -3.77
C GLY A 45 5.92 -10.60 -4.15
N LEU A 46 6.22 -10.81 -5.44
CA LEU A 46 6.70 -12.08 -5.94
C LEU A 46 8.05 -12.45 -5.33
N PHE A 47 8.97 -11.49 -5.22
CA PHE A 47 10.23 -11.72 -4.51
C PHE A 47 9.98 -12.13 -3.06
N ALA A 48 9.19 -11.39 -2.31
CA ALA A 48 8.85 -11.75 -0.94
C ALA A 48 8.23 -13.16 -0.86
N TYR A 49 7.32 -13.51 -1.77
CA TYR A 49 6.73 -14.86 -1.81
C TYR A 49 7.78 -15.95 -2.02
N LEU A 50 8.72 -15.75 -2.95
CA LEU A 50 9.78 -16.72 -3.20
C LEU A 50 10.64 -16.97 -1.95
N PHE A 51 10.99 -15.91 -1.20
CA PHE A 51 11.78 -16.03 0.03
C PHE A 51 10.97 -16.55 1.23
N THR A 52 9.66 -16.34 1.25
CA THR A 52 8.77 -16.81 2.31
C THR A 52 8.39 -18.28 2.15
N TYR A 53 8.19 -18.74 0.92
CA TYR A 53 7.73 -20.11 0.63
C TYR A 53 8.87 -20.99 0.07
N PRO A 54 9.12 -21.07 -1.25
CA PRO A 54 9.99 -22.11 -1.81
C PRO A 54 11.47 -21.96 -1.43
N LEU A 55 11.96 -20.74 -1.19
CA LEU A 55 13.37 -20.50 -0.87
C LEU A 55 13.64 -20.41 0.62
N ARG A 56 12.60 -20.44 1.48
CA ARG A 56 12.76 -20.27 2.93
C ARG A 56 13.75 -21.29 3.50
N GLU A 57 13.47 -22.58 3.29
CA GLU A 57 14.28 -23.68 3.84
C GLU A 57 15.70 -23.71 3.27
N PRO A 58 15.91 -23.64 1.93
CA PRO A 58 17.26 -23.53 1.37
C PRO A 58 18.07 -22.35 1.92
N MET A 59 17.42 -21.19 2.12
CA MET A 59 18.10 -20.00 2.67
C MET A 59 18.42 -20.15 4.15
N MET A 60 17.53 -20.77 4.93
CA MET A 60 17.80 -21.11 6.34
C MET A 60 19.00 -22.06 6.46
N GLU A 61 19.05 -23.10 5.64
CA GLU A 61 20.15 -24.07 5.62
C GLU A 61 21.47 -23.42 5.20
N TRP A 62 21.45 -22.58 4.16
CA TRP A 62 22.66 -21.94 3.64
C TRP A 62 23.23 -20.87 4.59
N LEU A 63 22.38 -20.07 5.22
CA LEU A 63 22.80 -18.94 6.06
C LEU A 63 22.85 -19.27 7.55
N GLY A 64 22.25 -20.37 7.99
CA GLY A 64 22.13 -20.72 9.40
C GLY A 64 21.23 -19.77 10.21
N ILE A 65 20.26 -19.12 9.56
CA ILE A 65 19.32 -18.16 10.19
C ILE A 65 17.90 -18.72 10.26
N SER A 66 17.06 -18.16 11.14
CA SER A 66 15.68 -18.60 11.28
C SER A 66 14.76 -18.13 10.13
N ALA A 67 13.60 -18.77 10.00
CA ALA A 67 12.56 -18.40 9.04
C ALA A 67 12.14 -16.92 9.14
N ALA A 68 12.00 -16.39 10.37
CA ALA A 68 11.71 -14.98 10.61
C ALA A 68 12.74 -14.06 9.96
N TYR A 69 14.04 -14.36 10.13
CA TYR A 69 15.11 -13.53 9.57
C TYR A 69 15.15 -13.59 8.04
N VAL A 70 14.96 -14.76 7.43
CA VAL A 70 14.88 -14.88 5.96
C VAL A 70 13.77 -14.01 5.40
N GLN A 71 12.56 -14.13 5.96
CA GLN A 71 11.40 -13.34 5.55
C GLN A 71 11.62 -11.85 5.79
N PHE A 72 12.14 -11.49 6.97
CA PHE A 72 12.44 -10.11 7.31
C PHE A 72 13.43 -9.47 6.33
N PHE A 73 14.51 -10.16 5.96
CA PHE A 73 15.47 -9.63 4.98
C PHE A 73 14.80 -9.38 3.63
N ALA A 74 13.96 -10.30 3.16
CA ALA A 74 13.20 -10.10 1.93
C ALA A 74 12.29 -8.86 2.01
N LEU A 75 11.57 -8.71 3.13
CA LEU A 75 10.70 -7.56 3.37
C LEU A 75 11.47 -6.25 3.51
N ALA A 76 12.63 -6.25 4.15
CA ALA A 76 13.49 -5.07 4.30
C ALA A 76 14.07 -4.61 2.96
N VAL A 77 14.58 -5.55 2.15
CA VAL A 77 15.10 -5.26 0.80
C VAL A 77 13.99 -4.72 -0.09
N MET A 78 12.80 -5.31 -0.04
CA MET A 78 11.63 -4.82 -0.75
C MET A 78 11.22 -3.42 -0.29
N SER A 79 11.06 -3.23 1.01
CA SER A 79 10.50 -2.01 1.58
C SER A 79 11.40 -0.79 1.43
N ILE A 80 12.71 -0.93 1.68
CA ILE A 80 13.67 0.15 1.44
C ILE A 80 14.09 0.19 -0.02
N GLY A 81 14.57 -0.92 -0.55
CA GLY A 81 15.14 -0.97 -1.89
C GLY A 81 14.09 -0.64 -2.95
N TRP A 82 13.00 -1.39 -2.98
CA TRP A 82 11.97 -1.18 -3.99
C TRP A 82 11.09 0.02 -3.68
N HIS A 83 10.46 0.09 -2.50
CA HIS A 83 9.44 1.11 -2.33
C HIS A 83 9.98 2.52 -2.14
N LEU A 84 11.17 2.64 -1.54
CA LEU A 84 11.78 3.95 -1.34
C LEU A 84 12.71 4.31 -2.51
N LEU A 85 13.73 3.50 -2.80
CA LEU A 85 14.77 3.90 -3.76
C LEU A 85 14.27 3.89 -5.22
N VAL A 86 13.55 2.85 -5.66
CA VAL A 86 13.15 2.72 -7.07
C VAL A 86 12.32 3.93 -7.56
N PRO A 87 11.31 4.45 -6.84
CA PRO A 87 10.61 5.66 -7.25
C PRO A 87 11.54 6.85 -7.49
N PHE A 88 12.47 7.13 -6.57
CA PHE A 88 13.41 8.25 -6.74
C PHE A 88 14.36 8.02 -7.91
N LEU A 89 14.88 6.80 -8.09
CA LEU A 89 15.75 6.46 -9.21
C LEU A 89 15.02 6.60 -10.55
N MET A 90 13.79 6.10 -10.63
CA MET A 90 12.98 6.19 -11.85
C MET A 90 12.64 7.65 -12.17
N LEU A 91 12.19 8.43 -11.18
CA LEU A 91 11.88 9.84 -11.38
C LEU A 91 13.12 10.64 -11.77
N ARG A 92 14.30 10.31 -11.22
CA ARG A 92 15.55 11.00 -11.53
C ARG A 92 16.10 10.64 -12.92
N TYR A 93 16.21 9.36 -13.22
CA TYR A 93 16.94 8.90 -14.41
C TYR A 93 16.04 8.70 -15.63
N LYS A 94 14.80 8.24 -15.43
CA LYS A 94 13.84 8.07 -16.53
C LYS A 94 13.08 9.36 -16.81
N ASP A 95 12.51 9.99 -15.78
CA ASP A 95 11.68 11.19 -15.95
C ASP A 95 12.46 12.50 -15.88
N ARG A 96 13.76 12.44 -15.54
CA ARG A 96 14.68 13.59 -15.46
C ARG A 96 14.25 14.66 -14.46
N LEU A 97 13.49 14.30 -13.44
CA LEU A 97 13.12 15.21 -12.36
C LEU A 97 14.31 15.51 -11.45
N SER A 98 14.39 16.74 -10.95
CA SER A 98 15.22 17.06 -9.79
C SER A 98 14.66 16.41 -8.52
N PHE A 99 15.47 16.27 -7.47
CA PHE A 99 15.01 15.71 -6.20
C PHE A 99 13.80 16.47 -5.63
N LYS A 100 13.80 17.81 -5.72
CA LYS A 100 12.67 18.65 -5.31
C LYS A 100 11.42 18.34 -6.13
N GLU A 101 11.54 18.21 -7.44
CA GLU A 101 10.43 17.84 -8.31
C GLU A 101 9.95 16.41 -8.05
N SER A 102 10.84 15.48 -7.69
CA SER A 102 10.46 14.14 -7.27
C SER A 102 9.63 14.18 -5.98
N LEU A 103 10.02 14.98 -4.98
CA LEU A 103 9.21 15.15 -3.76
C LEU A 103 7.83 15.74 -4.06
N VAL A 104 7.75 16.73 -4.97
CA VAL A 104 6.47 17.26 -5.47
C VAL A 104 5.68 16.15 -6.17
N TYR A 105 6.33 15.42 -7.09
CA TYR A 105 5.73 14.33 -7.85
C TYR A 105 5.31 13.16 -6.98
N LEU A 106 5.89 12.97 -5.80
CA LEU A 106 5.49 11.96 -4.82
C LEU A 106 4.47 12.48 -3.82
N GLY A 107 4.20 13.80 -3.78
CA GLY A 107 3.11 14.41 -3.01
C GLY A 107 3.52 14.90 -1.63
N PHE A 108 4.81 15.18 -1.43
CA PHE A 108 5.37 15.78 -0.21
C PHE A 108 5.40 17.31 -0.22
N ALA A 109 5.06 17.95 -1.33
CA ALA A 109 5.29 19.39 -1.48
C ALA A 109 4.34 20.28 -0.66
N ARG A 110 3.22 19.75 -0.17
CA ARG A 110 2.21 20.56 0.51
C ARG A 110 1.47 19.80 1.60
N LEU A 111 1.50 20.37 2.80
CA LEU A 111 0.67 19.95 3.92
C LEU A 111 -0.75 20.51 3.74
N ASP A 112 -1.75 19.65 3.93
CA ASP A 112 -3.17 20.00 3.82
C ASP A 112 -3.87 19.70 5.15
N LEU A 113 -3.80 20.63 6.09
CA LEU A 113 -4.35 20.47 7.44
C LEU A 113 -5.86 20.19 7.43
N LYS A 114 -6.62 20.79 6.51
CA LYS A 114 -8.05 20.49 6.37
C LYS A 114 -8.28 19.03 5.95
N GLY A 115 -7.47 18.56 4.99
CA GLY A 115 -7.47 17.16 4.57
C GLY A 115 -7.19 16.22 5.75
N LEU A 116 -6.18 16.54 6.55
CA LEU A 116 -5.73 15.71 7.67
C LEU A 116 -6.65 15.73 8.89
N LEU A 117 -7.20 16.89 9.25
CA LEU A 117 -7.98 17.05 10.48
C LEU A 117 -9.48 16.80 10.28
N ILE A 118 -9.97 16.82 9.04
CA ILE A 118 -11.42 16.71 8.77
C ILE A 118 -11.73 15.62 7.76
N VAL A 119 -11.10 15.65 6.58
CA VAL A 119 -11.42 14.67 5.51
C VAL A 119 -10.94 13.27 5.89
N PHE A 120 -9.71 13.15 6.41
CA PHE A 120 -9.13 11.89 6.84
C PHE A 120 -9.96 11.19 7.94
N PRO A 121 -10.38 11.85 9.05
CA PRO A 121 -11.23 11.22 10.04
C PRO A 121 -12.58 10.76 9.47
N ILE A 122 -13.22 11.57 8.62
CA ILE A 122 -14.49 11.20 7.98
C ILE A 122 -14.31 9.92 7.15
N LEU A 123 -13.29 9.86 6.28
CA LEU A 123 -13.08 8.67 5.43
C LEU A 123 -12.66 7.45 6.26
N THR A 124 -11.91 7.63 7.35
CA THR A 124 -11.51 6.56 8.25
C THR A 124 -12.71 5.95 8.97
N ILE A 125 -13.64 6.79 9.47
CA ILE A 125 -14.88 6.34 10.09
C ILE A 125 -15.75 5.60 9.07
N LEU A 126 -15.93 6.15 7.86
CA LEU A 126 -16.72 5.50 6.81
C LEU A 126 -16.12 4.15 6.41
N PHE A 127 -14.80 4.09 6.21
CA PHE A 127 -14.09 2.83 5.94
C PHE A 127 -14.31 1.82 7.06
N THR A 128 -14.15 2.23 8.32
CA THR A 128 -14.36 1.35 9.48
C THR A 128 -15.79 0.81 9.50
N LEU A 129 -16.80 1.65 9.34
CA LEU A 129 -18.20 1.21 9.36
C LEU A 129 -18.55 0.24 8.23
N ILE A 130 -18.00 0.47 7.02
CA ILE A 130 -18.22 -0.40 5.86
C ILE A 130 -17.47 -1.74 6.03
N SER A 131 -16.25 -1.69 6.59
CA SER A 131 -15.38 -2.85 6.71
C SER A 131 -15.75 -3.78 7.88
N LEU A 132 -16.36 -3.30 8.96
CA LEU A 132 -16.73 -4.15 10.10
C LEU A 132 -17.63 -5.34 9.73
N PRO A 133 -18.76 -5.16 8.99
CA PRO A 133 -19.55 -6.31 8.52
C PRO A 133 -18.75 -7.25 7.62
N TYR A 134 -17.89 -6.69 6.77
CA TYR A 134 -17.01 -7.48 5.90
C TYR A 134 -16.06 -8.37 6.72
N MET A 135 -15.41 -7.77 7.72
CA MET A 135 -14.49 -8.47 8.62
C MET A 135 -15.19 -9.56 9.42
N LYS A 136 -16.45 -9.37 9.78
CA LYS A 136 -17.21 -10.39 10.52
C LYS A 136 -17.64 -11.57 9.64
N TYR A 137 -18.14 -11.30 8.44
CA TYR A 137 -18.90 -12.28 7.67
C TYR A 137 -18.22 -12.80 6.41
N VAL A 138 -17.33 -12.02 5.80
CA VAL A 138 -16.71 -12.36 4.51
C VAL A 138 -15.23 -12.69 4.66
N PHE A 139 -14.49 -11.93 5.47
CA PHE A 139 -13.06 -12.12 5.65
C PHE A 139 -12.69 -13.52 6.19
N PRO A 140 -13.29 -14.03 7.30
CA PRO A 140 -12.87 -15.32 7.87
C PRO A 140 -13.06 -16.53 6.94
N PRO A 141 -14.21 -16.73 6.25
CA PRO A 141 -14.35 -17.86 5.34
C PRO A 141 -13.41 -17.76 4.13
N LEU A 142 -13.16 -16.54 3.62
CA LEU A 142 -12.24 -16.34 2.50
C LEU A 142 -10.79 -16.58 2.91
N PHE A 143 -10.39 -16.10 4.09
CA PHE A 143 -9.09 -16.37 4.68
C PHE A 143 -8.87 -17.87 4.86
N ASN A 144 -9.82 -18.57 5.49
CA ASN A 144 -9.72 -20.00 5.75
C ASN A 144 -9.66 -20.82 4.46
N TRP A 145 -10.43 -20.44 3.44
CA TRP A 145 -10.39 -21.09 2.13
C TRP A 145 -9.03 -20.91 1.46
N LEU A 146 -8.49 -19.68 1.42
CA LEU A 146 -7.16 -19.40 0.87
C LEU A 146 -6.05 -20.11 1.66
N ASN A 147 -6.13 -20.10 2.99
CA ASN A 147 -5.14 -20.73 3.86
C ASN A 147 -5.16 -22.28 3.80
N GLY A 148 -6.22 -22.87 3.24
CA GLY A 148 -6.33 -24.30 3.02
C GLY A 148 -5.50 -24.82 1.84
N PHE A 149 -5.02 -23.94 0.95
CA PHE A 149 -4.15 -24.33 -0.14
C PHE A 149 -2.69 -24.45 0.33
N PRO A 150 -2.00 -25.59 0.09
CA PRO A 150 -0.61 -25.77 0.54
C PRO A 150 0.36 -24.68 0.08
N ALA A 151 0.17 -24.16 -1.14
CA ALA A 151 1.02 -23.10 -1.70
C ALA A 151 0.83 -21.73 -1.03
N PHE A 152 -0.28 -21.51 -0.32
CA PHE A 152 -0.63 -20.24 0.30
C PHE A 152 -0.66 -20.32 1.83
N HIS A 153 -0.48 -21.52 2.38
CA HIS A 153 -0.66 -21.78 3.79
C HIS A 153 0.37 -21.02 4.65
N MET A 154 -0.14 -20.16 5.54
CA MET A 154 0.68 -19.41 6.49
C MET A 154 0.86 -20.25 7.77
N GLY A 155 1.85 -21.15 7.76
CA GLY A 155 2.18 -22.00 8.91
C GLY A 155 2.89 -21.26 10.05
N GLU A 156 3.25 -21.96 11.12
CA GLU A 156 3.96 -21.40 12.29
C GLU A 156 5.32 -20.76 11.93
N TRP A 157 5.90 -21.16 10.80
CA TRP A 157 7.13 -20.59 10.25
C TRP A 157 6.94 -19.18 9.68
N HIS A 158 5.70 -18.76 9.40
CA HIS A 158 5.39 -17.51 8.73
C HIS A 158 5.54 -16.33 9.68
N ILE A 159 6.15 -15.23 9.23
CA ILE A 159 6.51 -14.07 10.07
C ILE A 159 5.32 -13.47 10.85
N PHE A 160 4.11 -13.53 10.30
CA PHE A 160 2.87 -13.13 11.00
C PHE A 160 2.59 -13.95 12.26
N ASN A 161 2.92 -15.23 12.25
CA ASN A 161 2.72 -16.14 13.37
C ASN A 161 3.93 -16.15 14.34
N GLN A 162 5.01 -15.45 13.99
CA GLN A 162 6.25 -15.38 14.78
C GLN A 162 6.46 -14.02 15.46
N GLY A 163 5.53 -13.07 15.31
CA GLY A 163 5.67 -11.70 15.80
C GLY A 163 6.26 -10.78 14.74
N TYR A 164 5.41 -10.23 13.87
CA TYR A 164 5.81 -9.39 12.73
C TYR A 164 6.67 -8.16 13.10
N TYR A 165 6.56 -7.68 14.34
CA TYR A 165 7.31 -6.53 14.86
C TYR A 165 8.36 -6.92 15.91
N ASP A 166 8.61 -8.21 16.14
CA ASP A 166 9.57 -8.71 17.12
C ASP A 166 10.99 -8.83 16.53
N PHE A 167 11.52 -7.68 16.10
CA PHE A 167 12.87 -7.58 15.52
C PHE A 167 13.75 -6.61 16.33
N PRO A 168 15.08 -6.78 16.28
CA PRO A 168 16.01 -5.80 16.82
C PRO A 168 15.67 -4.38 16.36
N LEU A 169 15.71 -3.40 17.26
CA LEU A 169 15.17 -2.05 17.03
C LEU A 169 15.61 -1.42 15.70
N PHE A 170 16.88 -1.56 15.33
CA PHE A 170 17.38 -0.99 14.07
C PHE A 170 16.71 -1.62 12.83
N LEU A 171 16.53 -2.95 12.84
CA LEU A 171 15.84 -3.67 11.78
C LEU A 171 14.34 -3.32 11.78
N LEU A 172 13.73 -3.23 12.96
CA LEU A 172 12.36 -2.78 13.10
C LEU A 172 12.17 -1.38 12.48
N LEU A 173 13.00 -0.39 12.81
CA LEU A 173 12.90 0.96 12.25
C LEU A 173 13.03 0.98 10.72
N ILE A 174 13.95 0.19 10.17
CA ILE A 174 14.09 -0.02 8.72
C ILE A 174 12.78 -0.55 8.13
N GLY A 175 12.23 -1.60 8.74
CA GLY A 175 10.97 -2.20 8.35
C GLY A 175 9.82 -1.21 8.42
N LEU A 176 9.65 -0.48 9.53
CA LEU A 176 8.54 0.47 9.72
C LEU A 176 8.61 1.63 8.72
N VAL A 177 9.79 2.22 8.48
CA VAL A 177 9.95 3.30 7.50
C VAL A 177 9.68 2.80 6.10
N GLY A 178 10.28 1.69 5.69
CA GLY A 178 10.05 1.11 4.37
C GLY A 178 8.60 0.66 4.18
N ASN A 179 7.98 0.09 5.20
CA ASN A 179 6.61 -0.42 5.16
C ASN A 179 5.60 0.73 5.07
N PHE A 180 5.61 1.67 6.02
CA PHE A 180 4.55 2.69 6.06
C PHE A 180 4.82 3.90 5.16
N ILE A 181 6.07 4.33 5.04
CA ILE A 181 6.40 5.50 4.22
C ILE A 181 6.79 5.04 2.83
N GLY A 182 7.63 4.00 2.73
CA GLY A 182 8.04 3.45 1.44
C GLY A 182 6.85 2.97 0.62
N GLU A 183 5.97 2.10 1.15
CA GLU A 183 4.82 1.61 0.38
C GLU A 183 3.93 2.74 -0.13
N GLU A 184 3.69 3.76 0.70
CA GLU A 184 2.91 4.92 0.28
C GLU A 184 3.61 5.76 -0.78
N ILE A 185 4.94 5.91 -0.70
CA ILE A 185 5.75 6.52 -1.76
C ILE A 185 5.60 5.73 -3.06
N TYR A 186 5.69 4.41 -2.99
CA TYR A 186 5.65 3.56 -4.17
C TYR A 186 4.26 3.45 -4.78
N PHE A 187 3.27 2.98 -4.03
CA PHE A 187 1.94 2.70 -4.56
C PHE A 187 1.16 4.00 -4.83
N ARG A 188 1.15 4.95 -3.90
CA ARG A 188 0.27 6.14 -3.96
C ARG A 188 1.02 7.38 -4.47
N GLY A 189 2.30 7.49 -4.14
CA GLY A 189 3.18 8.54 -4.63
C GLY A 189 3.62 8.34 -6.07
N TYR A 190 4.00 7.12 -6.45
CA TYR A 190 4.61 6.84 -7.75
C TYR A 190 3.68 6.08 -8.69
N LEU A 191 3.29 4.86 -8.36
CA LEU A 191 2.59 3.93 -9.25
C LEU A 191 1.20 4.46 -9.65
N LEU A 192 0.38 4.89 -8.68
CA LEU A 192 -0.92 5.52 -8.91
C LEU A 192 -0.84 6.69 -9.90
N ARG A 193 0.23 7.48 -9.81
CA ARG A 193 0.45 8.63 -10.69
C ARG A 193 1.00 8.21 -12.04
N LYS A 194 1.81 7.15 -12.11
CA LYS A 194 2.26 6.59 -13.40
C LYS A 194 1.10 6.04 -14.21
N VAL A 195 0.14 5.37 -13.57
CA VAL A 195 -1.00 4.77 -14.28
C VAL A 195 -2.24 5.65 -14.31
N GLY A 196 -2.13 6.94 -13.98
CA GLY A 196 -3.27 7.87 -13.83
C GLY A 196 -4.17 8.06 -15.06
N ARG A 197 -3.71 7.61 -16.24
CA ARG A 197 -4.53 7.55 -17.47
C ARG A 197 -5.57 6.43 -17.47
N LEU A 198 -5.40 5.43 -16.62
CA LEU A 198 -6.31 4.30 -16.52
C LEU A 198 -7.62 4.75 -15.88
N ARG A 199 -8.75 4.36 -16.46
CA ARG A 199 -10.05 4.60 -15.83
C ARG A 199 -10.12 3.76 -14.55
N LEU A 200 -10.53 4.40 -13.44
CA LEU A 200 -10.51 3.79 -12.10
C LEU A 200 -9.10 3.34 -11.67
N ASP A 201 -8.06 4.06 -12.09
CA ASP A 201 -6.67 3.88 -11.63
C ASP A 201 -6.54 3.60 -10.12
N TRP A 202 -7.27 4.33 -9.29
CA TRP A 202 -7.29 4.12 -7.84
C TRP A 202 -7.71 2.69 -7.44
N LEU A 203 -8.73 2.12 -8.10
CA LEU A 203 -9.21 0.77 -7.83
C LEU A 203 -8.19 -0.26 -8.31
N TRP A 204 -7.60 -0.04 -9.48
CA TRP A 204 -6.55 -0.91 -9.99
C TRP A 204 -5.35 -0.95 -9.05
N ILE A 205 -4.94 0.19 -8.50
CA ILE A 205 -3.84 0.23 -7.52
C ILE A 205 -4.24 -0.46 -6.21
N ALA A 206 -5.46 -0.23 -5.70
CA ALA A 206 -5.93 -0.90 -4.50
C ALA A 206 -5.94 -2.44 -4.66
N ILE A 207 -6.36 -2.95 -5.83
CA ILE A 207 -6.33 -4.38 -6.16
C ILE A 207 -4.88 -4.87 -6.28
N ILE A 208 -4.04 -4.17 -7.05
CA ILE A 208 -2.63 -4.53 -7.22
C ILE A 208 -1.90 -4.56 -5.88
N PHE A 209 -2.21 -3.66 -4.95
CA PHE A 209 -1.66 -3.64 -3.61
C PHE A 209 -2.01 -4.92 -2.84
N GLN A 210 -3.24 -5.44 -2.94
CA GLN A 210 -3.58 -6.74 -2.33
C GLN A 210 -2.83 -7.90 -2.98
N PHE A 211 -2.72 -7.91 -4.31
CA PHE A 211 -1.98 -8.96 -5.03
C PHE A 211 -0.46 -8.90 -4.78
N TYR A 212 0.08 -7.71 -4.61
CA TYR A 212 1.47 -7.47 -4.25
C TYR A 212 1.81 -8.14 -2.91
N HIS A 213 0.87 -8.22 -1.97
CA HIS A 213 1.07 -8.98 -0.72
C HIS A 213 0.92 -10.50 -0.90
N MET A 214 1.31 -11.05 -2.05
CA MET A 214 1.24 -12.50 -2.32
C MET A 214 2.13 -13.35 -1.39
N TRP A 215 3.05 -12.75 -0.64
CA TRP A 215 3.75 -13.47 0.42
C TRP A 215 2.85 -13.79 1.63
N GLN A 216 1.69 -13.14 1.76
CA GLN A 216 0.68 -13.37 2.79
C GLN A 216 -0.72 -13.48 2.16
N ILE A 217 -0.86 -14.33 1.14
CA ILE A 217 -2.08 -14.50 0.33
C ILE A 217 -3.35 -14.62 1.17
N PRO A 218 -3.46 -15.52 2.16
CA PRO A 218 -4.70 -15.67 2.91
C PRO A 218 -5.16 -14.38 3.59
N MET A 219 -4.23 -13.57 4.08
CA MET A 219 -4.51 -12.28 4.70
C MET A 219 -4.95 -11.24 3.65
N ASN A 220 -4.07 -10.91 2.70
CA ASN A 220 -4.31 -9.78 1.81
C ASN A 220 -5.30 -10.04 0.68
N TRP A 221 -5.31 -11.25 0.13
CA TRP A 221 -6.25 -11.54 -0.96
C TRP A 221 -7.68 -11.63 -0.45
N SER A 222 -7.85 -11.92 0.85
CA SER A 222 -9.12 -11.78 1.55
C SER A 222 -9.63 -10.34 1.64
N PHE A 223 -8.78 -9.33 1.39
CA PHE A 223 -9.19 -7.93 1.29
C PHE A 223 -9.52 -7.46 -0.14
N VAL A 224 -9.32 -8.28 -1.17
CA VAL A 224 -9.58 -7.87 -2.57
C VAL A 224 -11.01 -7.34 -2.79
N PRO A 225 -12.08 -8.00 -2.29
CA PRO A 225 -13.43 -7.44 -2.39
C PRO A 225 -13.62 -6.12 -1.63
N LEU A 226 -12.87 -5.91 -0.54
CA LEU A 226 -12.88 -4.67 0.24
C LEU A 226 -12.05 -3.55 -0.41
N ALA A 227 -11.16 -3.87 -1.37
CA ALA A 227 -10.21 -2.93 -1.96
C ALA A 227 -10.89 -1.67 -2.54
N MET A 228 -12.12 -1.78 -3.05
CA MET A 228 -12.87 -0.63 -3.57
C MET A 228 -13.28 0.40 -2.50
N PHE A 229 -13.20 0.04 -1.23
CA PHE A 229 -13.58 0.88 -0.09
C PHE A 229 -12.36 1.37 0.71
N ILE A 230 -11.15 0.91 0.39
CA ILE A 230 -9.92 1.38 1.04
C ILE A 230 -9.65 2.83 0.59
N PRO A 231 -9.58 3.80 1.52
CA PRO A 231 -9.53 5.20 1.13
C PRO A 231 -8.15 5.74 0.74
N GLU A 232 -7.07 4.96 0.80
CA GLU A 232 -5.68 5.44 0.61
C GLU A 232 -5.48 6.13 -0.75
N GLU A 233 -5.81 5.47 -1.86
CA GLU A 233 -5.67 6.05 -3.20
C GLU A 233 -6.62 7.23 -3.40
N ILE A 234 -7.84 7.12 -2.85
CA ILE A 234 -8.87 8.16 -2.94
C ILE A 234 -8.39 9.43 -2.22
N LEU A 235 -7.82 9.29 -1.02
CA LEU A 235 -7.25 10.38 -0.24
C LEU A 235 -6.16 11.11 -1.04
N VAL A 236 -5.23 10.38 -1.64
CA VAL A 236 -4.15 10.98 -2.44
C VAL A 236 -4.70 11.72 -3.66
N LYS A 237 -5.68 11.14 -4.37
CA LYS A 237 -6.30 11.80 -5.52
C LYS A 237 -7.12 13.03 -5.13
N LEU A 238 -7.83 12.99 -4.01
CA LEU A 238 -8.65 14.10 -3.54
C LEU A 238 -7.81 15.23 -2.96
N ARG A 239 -6.74 14.92 -2.21
CA ARG A 239 -5.98 15.89 -1.42
C ARG A 239 -4.62 16.26 -2.00
N LYS A 240 -4.15 15.55 -3.04
CA LYS A 240 -2.92 15.86 -3.83
C LYS A 240 -1.65 15.79 -2.98
N ASN A 241 -1.71 15.05 -1.88
CA ASN A 241 -0.59 14.77 -1.00
C ASN A 241 -0.75 13.34 -0.45
N ILE A 242 0.33 12.78 0.09
CA ILE A 242 0.34 11.39 0.56
C ILE A 242 0.19 11.25 2.07
N TYR A 243 0.26 12.35 2.82
CA TYR A 243 0.26 12.32 4.29
C TYR A 243 -0.98 11.62 4.87
N GLY A 244 -2.15 11.87 4.28
CA GLY A 244 -3.38 11.20 4.70
C GLY A 244 -3.35 9.69 4.48
N ALA A 245 -2.70 9.23 3.40
CA ALA A 245 -2.54 7.81 3.12
C ALA A 245 -1.53 7.16 4.06
N ILE A 246 -0.40 7.82 4.35
CA ILE A 246 0.57 7.37 5.38
C ILE A 246 -0.10 7.22 6.75
N LEU A 247 -0.89 8.21 7.18
CA LEU A 247 -1.60 8.14 8.46
C LEU A 247 -2.65 7.03 8.48
N LEU A 248 -3.34 6.81 7.37
CA LEU A 248 -4.30 5.72 7.25
C LEU A 248 -3.63 4.35 7.29
N HIS A 249 -2.51 4.21 6.60
CA HIS A 249 -1.73 2.97 6.59
C HIS A 249 -1.22 2.63 8.00
N LEU A 250 -0.71 3.63 8.73
CA LEU A 250 -0.37 3.49 10.16
C LEU A 250 -1.60 3.12 11.02
N PHE A 251 -2.73 3.80 10.81
CA PHE A 251 -3.97 3.50 11.54
C PHE A 251 -4.43 2.06 11.32
N VAL A 252 -4.44 1.58 10.06
CA VAL A 252 -4.87 0.22 9.72
C VAL A 252 -3.99 -0.83 10.42
N ASN A 253 -2.67 -0.62 10.45
CA ASN A 253 -1.74 -1.58 11.04
C ASN A 253 -1.70 -1.57 12.57
N PHE A 254 -1.88 -0.42 13.21
CA PHE A 254 -1.70 -0.30 14.67
C PHE A 254 -3.00 -0.21 15.47
N VAL A 255 -4.07 0.31 14.88
CA VAL A 255 -5.30 0.66 15.61
C VAL A 255 -6.48 -0.14 15.10
N TRP A 256 -6.61 -0.30 13.78
CA TRP A 256 -7.80 -0.90 13.19
C TRP A 256 -7.95 -2.38 13.54
N GLY A 257 -6.86 -3.15 13.60
CA GLY A 257 -6.92 -4.54 14.08
C GLY A 257 -7.43 -4.68 15.53
N ILE A 258 -7.15 -3.69 16.38
CA ILE A 258 -7.72 -3.63 17.74
C ILE A 258 -9.23 -3.39 17.65
N ILE A 259 -9.67 -2.46 16.80
CA ILE A 259 -11.08 -2.16 16.59
C ILE A 259 -11.85 -3.39 16.07
N THR A 260 -11.32 -4.10 15.09
CA THR A 260 -11.98 -5.30 14.54
C THR A 260 -12.06 -6.41 15.58
N LEU A 261 -10.99 -6.62 16.35
CA LEU A 261 -10.96 -7.62 17.42
C LEU A 261 -12.04 -7.35 18.47
N TYR A 262 -12.15 -6.10 18.96
CA TYR A 262 -13.10 -5.76 20.02
C TYR A 262 -14.55 -5.68 19.54
N LEU A 263 -14.80 -5.22 18.30
CA LEU A 263 -16.16 -4.98 17.82
C LEU A 263 -16.77 -6.18 17.09
N VAL A 264 -15.95 -7.00 16.42
CA VAL A 264 -16.42 -8.14 15.63
C VAL A 264 -15.68 -9.46 15.88
N GLY A 265 -14.67 -9.47 16.76
CA GLY A 265 -13.97 -10.69 17.15
C GLY A 265 -13.02 -11.24 16.10
N VAL A 266 -12.53 -10.39 15.18
CA VAL A 266 -11.66 -10.75 14.04
C VAL A 266 -10.42 -9.90 14.03
#